data_AF-A0A423SW01-F1
#
_entry.id   AF-A0A423SW01-F1
#
_cell.length_a   1.000
_cell.length_b   1.000
_cell.length_c   1.000
_cell.angle_alpha   90.00
_cell.angle_beta   90.00
_cell.angle_gamma   90.00
#
_symmetry.space_group_name_H-M   'P 1'
#
loop_
_entity.id
_entity.type
_entity.pdbx_description
1 polymer ?
#
loop_
_entity_poly.entity_id
_entity_poly.type
_entity_poly.pdbx_seq_one_letter_code
_entity_poly.pdbx_strand_id
1 'polypeptide(L)'
;MHRQAREEPGLAVRSLAWLGVLPSDLPALQLPAHALLPLTPTDHGKLASLAAHPLVSKCPTWLQQIHEQQKAGYKAEIQSLTHIAQDYLTSSYIPTKIRQGGWIT
;
A
#
# COMPACT_ATOMS: atom_id res chain seq x y z
N MET A 1 -13.65 -18.22 -11.55
CA MET A 1 -12.31 -18.38 -12.16
C MET A 1 -11.27 -17.74 -11.24
N HIS A 2 -10.58 -18.53 -10.42
CA HIS A 2 -9.47 -18.03 -9.60
C HIS A 2 -8.23 -17.90 -10.50
N ARG A 3 -7.75 -16.67 -10.74
CA ARG A 3 -6.41 -16.45 -11.32
C ARG A 3 -5.40 -16.79 -10.22
N GLN A 4 -4.72 -17.91 -10.35
CA GLN A 4 -3.54 -18.20 -9.56
C GLN A 4 -2.37 -17.41 -10.15
N ALA A 5 -1.74 -16.55 -9.36
CA ALA A 5 -0.48 -15.95 -9.76
C ALA A 5 0.53 -17.10 -9.93
N ARG A 6 1.18 -17.17 -11.10
CA ARG A 6 2.09 -18.26 -11.44
C ARG A 6 3.48 -17.87 -10.94
N GLU A 7 3.94 -18.53 -9.87
CA GLU A 7 5.29 -18.33 -9.35
C GLU A 7 6.29 -19.06 -10.26
N GLU A 8 6.91 -18.33 -11.19
CA GLU A 8 7.95 -18.85 -12.07
C GLU A 8 9.35 -18.54 -11.49
N PRO A 9 10.18 -19.55 -11.21
CA PRO A 9 11.54 -19.35 -10.71
C PRO A 9 12.36 -18.50 -11.67
N GLY A 10 12.98 -17.43 -11.17
CA GLY A 10 13.89 -16.57 -11.94
C GLY A 10 13.29 -15.29 -12.53
N LEU A 11 11.96 -15.08 -12.43
CA LEU A 11 11.32 -13.83 -12.86
C LEU A 11 11.16 -12.80 -11.73
N ALA A 12 11.34 -13.21 -10.47
CA ALA A 12 11.16 -12.34 -9.32
C ALA A 12 12.42 -11.53 -8.99
N VAL A 13 12.29 -10.21 -8.94
CA VAL A 13 13.33 -9.31 -8.43
C VAL A 13 13.24 -9.24 -6.92
N ARG A 14 14.14 -9.95 -6.22
CA ARG A 14 14.14 -10.05 -4.75
C ARG A 14 14.54 -8.76 -4.03
N SER A 15 15.15 -7.81 -4.75
CA SER A 15 15.55 -6.51 -4.22
C SER A 15 14.50 -5.42 -4.40
N LEU A 16 13.28 -5.78 -4.81
CA LEU A 16 12.19 -4.81 -4.97
C LEU A 16 11.78 -4.26 -3.60
N ALA A 17 11.62 -2.95 -3.52
CA ALA A 17 11.08 -2.27 -2.35
C ALA A 17 9.76 -1.60 -2.71
N TRP A 18 8.77 -1.73 -1.84
CA TRP A 18 7.50 -1.02 -1.94
C TRP A 18 7.62 0.35 -1.26
N LEU A 19 7.75 1.39 -2.08
CA LEU A 19 7.91 2.77 -1.62
C LEU A 19 6.62 3.36 -1.05
N GLY A 20 5.47 3.03 -1.64
CA GLY A 20 4.16 3.53 -1.26
C GLY A 20 3.25 3.81 -2.46
N VAL A 21 2.11 4.50 -2.28
CA VAL A 21 1.59 5.02 -1.00
C VAL A 21 1.24 3.89 -0.04
N LEU A 22 1.88 3.85 1.13
CA LEU A 22 1.64 2.79 2.10
C LEU A 22 0.34 3.09 2.88
N PRO A 23 -0.42 2.06 3.28
CA PRO A 23 -1.56 2.24 4.17
C PRO A 23 -1.24 3.06 5.43
N SER A 24 -0.07 2.84 6.03
CA SER A 24 0.39 3.61 7.21
C SER A 24 0.65 5.10 6.93
N ASP A 25 0.82 5.50 5.67
CA ASP A 25 1.04 6.90 5.31
C ASP A 25 -0.29 7.69 5.29
N LEU A 26 -1.42 7.02 5.01
CA LEU A 26 -2.69 7.70 4.74
C LEU A 26 -3.18 8.62 5.88
N PRO A 27 -3.09 8.23 7.18
CA PRO A 27 -3.52 9.11 8.27
C PRO A 27 -2.74 10.43 8.33
N ALA A 28 -1.45 10.41 8.00
CA ALA A 28 -0.58 11.59 8.04
C ALA A 28 -0.77 12.51 6.83
N LEU A 29 -1.28 11.98 5.70
CA LEU A 29 -1.48 12.73 4.46
C LEU A 29 -2.69 13.69 4.52
N GLN A 30 -3.59 13.52 5.49
CA GLN A 30 -4.76 14.39 5.72
C GLN A 30 -5.57 14.68 4.43
N LEU A 31 -5.76 13.65 3.61
CA LEU A 31 -6.53 13.76 2.37
C LEU A 31 -7.99 14.17 2.66
N PRO A 32 -8.63 14.94 1.76
CA PRO A 32 -10.02 15.30 1.94
C PRO A 32 -10.91 14.05 1.90
N ALA A 33 -12.01 14.05 2.65
CA ALA A 33 -12.86 12.87 2.83
C ALA A 33 -13.38 12.25 1.51
N HIS A 34 -13.62 13.06 0.47
CA HIS A 34 -14.07 12.57 -0.83
C HIS A 34 -12.98 11.80 -1.61
N ALA A 35 -11.72 11.96 -1.25
CA ALA A 35 -10.60 11.23 -1.83
C ALA A 35 -10.28 9.92 -1.08
N LEU A 36 -10.93 9.69 0.08
CA LEU A 36 -10.83 8.47 0.85
C LEU A 36 -11.99 7.54 0.48
N LEU A 37 -11.68 6.41 -0.12
CA LEU A 37 -12.64 5.40 -0.54
C LEU A 37 -12.82 4.38 0.60
N PRO A 38 -14.03 4.22 1.16
CA PRO A 38 -14.30 3.16 2.13
C PRO A 38 -13.94 1.78 1.53
N LEU A 39 -13.39 0.89 2.35
CA LEU A 39 -13.13 -0.47 1.90
C LEU A 39 -14.44 -1.17 1.56
N THR A 40 -14.45 -1.86 0.42
CA THR A 40 -15.58 -2.67 -0.02
C THR A 40 -15.47 -4.10 0.53
N PRO A 41 -16.55 -4.90 0.52
CA PRO A 41 -16.47 -6.32 0.87
C PRO A 41 -15.42 -7.08 0.06
N THR A 42 -15.24 -6.72 -1.20
CA THR A 42 -14.20 -7.27 -2.08
C THR A 42 -12.80 -6.91 -1.58
N ASP A 43 -12.59 -5.68 -1.12
CA ASP A 43 -11.30 -5.27 -0.55
C ASP A 43 -11.01 -6.03 0.74
N HIS A 44 -12.00 -6.19 1.63
CA HIS A 44 -11.84 -7.00 2.85
C HIS A 44 -11.48 -8.46 2.55
N GLY A 45 -12.15 -9.08 1.56
CA GLY A 45 -11.82 -10.44 1.13
C GLY A 45 -10.38 -10.55 0.58
N LYS A 46 -9.92 -9.56 -0.19
CA LYS A 46 -8.55 -9.49 -0.68
C LYS A 46 -7.53 -9.31 0.45
N LEU A 47 -7.78 -8.40 1.39
CA LEU A 47 -6.89 -8.16 2.55
C LEU A 47 -6.76 -9.43 3.40
N ALA A 48 -7.86 -10.15 3.64
CA ALA A 48 -7.83 -11.42 4.36
C ALA A 48 -7.03 -12.50 3.60
N SER A 49 -7.24 -12.61 2.29
CA SER A 49 -6.47 -13.54 1.45
C SER A 49 -4.97 -13.20 1.41
N LEU A 50 -4.61 -11.92 1.38
CA LEU A 50 -3.22 -11.47 1.41
C LEU A 50 -2.59 -11.75 2.77
N ALA A 51 -3.29 -11.45 3.88
CA ALA A 51 -2.80 -11.72 5.23
C ALA A 51 -2.51 -13.22 5.46
N ALA A 52 -3.30 -14.11 4.84
CA ALA A 52 -3.09 -15.56 4.91
C ALA A 52 -2.01 -16.08 3.94
N HIS A 53 -1.56 -15.28 2.96
CA HIS A 53 -0.62 -15.74 1.94
C HIS A 53 0.76 -16.07 2.55
N PRO A 54 1.37 -17.24 2.28
CA PRO A 54 2.61 -17.67 2.96
C PRO A 54 3.80 -16.71 2.85
N LEU A 55 3.92 -15.96 1.75
CA LEU A 55 4.99 -14.96 1.59
C LEU A 55 4.73 -13.69 2.41
N VAL A 56 3.45 -13.31 2.55
CA VAL A 56 3.05 -12.09 3.25
C VAL A 56 3.00 -12.32 4.75
N SER A 57 2.43 -13.45 5.19
CA SER A 57 2.32 -13.81 6.61
C SER A 57 3.68 -14.00 7.30
N LYS A 58 4.73 -14.30 6.52
CA LYS A 58 6.12 -14.38 6.99
C LYS A 58 6.88 -13.05 6.92
N CYS A 59 6.28 -12.00 6.36
CA CYS A 59 6.88 -10.67 6.25
C CYS A 59 6.14 -9.69 7.18
N PRO A 60 6.65 -9.43 8.41
CA PRO A 60 5.92 -8.65 9.42
C PRO A 60 5.57 -7.23 8.95
N THR A 61 6.45 -6.60 8.18
CA THR A 61 6.25 -5.23 7.65
C THR A 61 5.09 -5.18 6.68
N TRP A 62 4.93 -6.18 5.81
CA TRP A 62 3.81 -6.25 4.87
C TRP A 62 2.50 -6.57 5.58
N LEU A 63 2.54 -7.50 6.53
CA LEU A 63 1.37 -7.85 7.33
C LEU A 63 0.90 -6.65 8.18
N GLN A 64 1.82 -5.86 8.71
CA GLN A 64 1.50 -4.60 9.38
C GLN A 64 0.75 -3.64 8.44
N GLN A 65 1.20 -3.45 7.20
CA GLN A 65 0.49 -2.57 6.27
C GLN A 65 -0.95 -3.04 5.97
N ILE A 66 -1.15 -4.35 5.86
CA ILE A 66 -2.50 -4.92 5.69
C ILE A 66 -3.37 -4.61 6.91
N HIS A 67 -2.84 -4.79 8.12
CA HIS A 67 -3.57 -4.45 9.35
C HIS A 67 -3.86 -2.95 9.48
N GLU A 68 -2.91 -2.08 9.10
CA GLU A 68 -3.13 -0.63 9.07
C GLU A 68 -4.25 -0.27 8.09
N GLN A 69 -4.30 -0.90 6.91
CA GLN A 69 -5.37 -0.66 5.95
C GLN A 69 -6.73 -1.15 6.47
N GLN A 70 -6.78 -2.32 7.09
CA GLN A 70 -7.99 -2.85 7.72
C GLN A 70 -8.49 -1.95 8.86
N LYS A 71 -7.58 -1.47 9.70
CA LYS A 71 -7.87 -0.57 10.82
C LYS A 71 -8.35 0.80 10.34
N ALA A 72 -7.73 1.35 9.29
CA ALA A 72 -8.14 2.60 8.69
C ALA A 72 -9.55 2.50 8.08
N GLY A 73 -9.87 1.37 7.44
CA GLY A 73 -11.18 1.15 6.83
C GLY A 73 -11.38 1.92 5.52
N TYR A 74 -10.34 2.54 4.98
CA TYR A 74 -10.35 3.23 3.70
C TYR A 74 -9.08 2.99 2.89
N LYS A 75 -9.15 3.32 1.60
CA LYS A 75 -8.03 3.36 0.65
C LYS A 75 -8.06 4.70 -0.10
N ALA A 76 -6.95 5.06 -0.73
CA ALA A 76 -6.86 6.24 -1.57
C ALA A 76 -6.14 5.89 -2.87
N GLU A 77 -6.47 6.61 -3.94
CA GLU A 77 -5.71 6.54 -5.19
C GLU A 77 -4.41 7.35 -5.04
N ILE A 78 -3.33 6.97 -5.72
CA ILE A 78 -2.09 7.77 -5.70
C ILE A 78 -2.35 9.19 -6.23
N GLN A 79 -3.27 9.34 -7.19
CA GLN A 79 -3.69 10.61 -7.74
C GLN A 79 -4.34 11.54 -6.69
N SER A 80 -4.88 10.99 -5.61
CA SER A 80 -5.47 11.78 -4.51
C SER A 80 -4.45 12.70 -3.83
N LEU A 81 -3.15 12.40 -3.94
CA LEU A 81 -2.10 13.29 -3.45
C LEU A 81 -2.12 14.69 -4.11
N THR A 82 -2.71 14.81 -5.31
CA THR A 82 -2.87 16.12 -5.98
C THR A 82 -3.80 17.08 -5.22
N HIS A 83 -4.63 16.56 -4.31
CA HIS A 83 -5.44 17.38 -3.41
C HIS A 83 -4.63 18.07 -2.31
N ILE A 84 -3.38 17.63 -2.04
CA ILE A 84 -2.45 18.32 -1.14
C ILE A 84 -1.74 19.44 -1.89
N ALA A 85 -1.10 19.10 -3.01
CA ALA A 85 -0.57 20.03 -4.00
C ALA A 85 -0.41 19.30 -5.34
N GLN A 86 -0.55 20.01 -6.47
CA GLN A 86 -0.54 19.41 -7.81
C GLN A 86 0.72 18.57 -8.09
N ASP A 87 1.87 18.96 -7.55
CA ASP A 87 3.15 18.27 -7.71
C ASP A 87 3.59 17.47 -6.47
N TYR A 88 2.73 17.34 -5.44
CA TYR A 88 3.10 16.79 -4.12
C TYR A 88 3.80 15.43 -4.20
N LEU A 89 3.35 14.55 -5.11
CA LEU A 89 3.95 13.23 -5.31
C LEU A 89 5.45 13.33 -5.62
N THR A 90 5.84 14.21 -6.53
CA THR A 90 7.21 14.35 -7.04
C THR A 90 8.03 15.36 -6.25
N SER A 91 7.42 16.43 -5.75
CA SER A 91 8.10 17.49 -5.01
C SER A 91 8.36 17.14 -3.54
N SER A 92 7.47 16.35 -2.93
CA SER A 92 7.48 16.10 -1.48
C SER A 92 7.47 14.62 -1.11
N TYR A 93 6.47 13.86 -1.55
CA TYR A 93 6.24 12.49 -1.08
C TYR A 93 7.40 11.55 -1.43
N ILE A 94 7.71 11.39 -2.72
CA ILE A 94 8.80 10.49 -3.17
C ILE A 94 10.16 10.91 -2.59
N PRO A 95 10.61 12.18 -2.68
CA PRO A 95 11.88 12.60 -2.11
C PRO A 95 11.98 12.35 -0.60
N THR A 96 10.89 12.57 0.13
CA THR A 96 10.84 12.34 1.59
C THR A 96 10.97 10.85 1.92
N LYS A 97 10.20 10.00 1.24
CA LYS A 97 10.26 8.54 1.44
C LYS A 97 11.65 7.98 1.12
N ILE A 98 12.29 8.46 0.04
CA ILE A 98 13.66 8.05 -0.31
C ILE A 98 14.66 8.52 0.77
N ARG A 99 14.60 9.79 1.17
CA ARG A 99 15.54 10.37 2.15
C ARG A 99 15.44 9.70 3.52
N GLN A 100 14.24 9.31 3.92
CA GLN A 100 13.97 8.72 5.23
C GLN A 100 14.09 7.19 5.25
N GLY A 101 14.31 6.53 4.11
CA GLY A 101 14.29 5.07 4.07
C GLY A 101 12.89 4.46 4.27
N GLY A 102 11.84 5.21 3.95
CA GLY A 102 10.45 4.90 4.33
C GLY A 102 9.75 3.80 3.51
N TRP A 103 10.49 2.96 2.79
CA TRP A 103 9.95 1.84 2.01
C TRP A 103 9.97 0.54 2.81
N ILE A 104 9.24 -0.48 2.34
CA ILE A 104 9.31 -1.83 2.90
C ILE A 104 9.79 -2.83 1.85
N THR A 105 10.62 -3.77 2.27
CA THR A 105 11.11 -4.91 1.46
C THR A 105 10.44 -6.20 1.89
#